data_AF-A0A5D4KH60-F1
#
_entry.id   AF-A0A5D4KH60-F1
#
_cell.length_a   1.000
_cell.length_b   1.000
_cell.length_c   1.000
_cell.angle_alpha   90.00
_cell.angle_beta   90.00
_cell.angle_gamma   90.00
#
_symmetry.space_group_name_H-M   'P 1'
#
loop_
_entity.id
_entity.type
_entity.pdbx_description
1 polymer ?
#
loop_
_entity_poly.entity_id
_entity_poly.type
_entity_poly.pdbx_seq_one_letter_code
_entity_poly.pdbx_strand_id
1 'polypeptide(L)'
;MEHNYEELLNLYKKIWNSREIKSEEDSAVVLKEAMKRELNDENSHPRVRKNKETKFFFAIKRVAESELTIEEKYKLIACYTGELEKLRTNR
;
A
#
# COMPACT_ATOMS: atom_id res chain seq x y z
N MET A 1 11.91 -15.56 0.92
CA MET A 1 10.58 -15.66 1.55
C MET A 1 9.56 -15.35 0.47
N GLU A 2 8.80 -16.35 0.04
CA GLU A 2 7.62 -16.13 -0.80
C GLU A 2 6.64 -15.28 0.02
N HIS A 3 6.56 -13.99 -0.30
CA HIS A 3 5.49 -13.17 0.26
C HIS A 3 4.20 -13.65 -0.39
N ASN A 4 3.28 -14.19 0.41
CA ASN A 4 1.98 -14.60 -0.08
C ASN A 4 1.19 -13.33 -0.45
N TYR A 5 1.35 -12.88 -1.68
CA TYR A 5 0.82 -11.59 -2.14
C TYR A 5 -0.71 -11.56 -2.12
N GLU A 6 -1.37 -12.73 -2.19
CA GLU A 6 -2.81 -12.87 -2.00
C GLU A 6 -3.25 -12.50 -0.58
N GLU A 7 -2.51 -12.95 0.44
CA GLU A 7 -2.77 -12.55 1.83
C GLU A 7 -2.60 -11.04 1.98
N LEU A 8 -1.49 -10.49 1.50
CA LEU A 8 -1.22 -9.05 1.58
C LEU A 8 -2.29 -8.21 0.88
N LEU A 9 -2.76 -8.66 -0.29
CA LEU A 9 -3.84 -8.00 -1.01
C LEU A 9 -5.15 -8.06 -0.22
N ASN A 10 -5.48 -9.19 0.40
CA ASN A 10 -6.66 -9.30 1.25
C ASN A 10 -6.59 -8.40 2.49
N LEU A 11 -5.42 -8.29 3.12
CA LEU A 11 -5.19 -7.40 4.26
C LEU A 11 -5.34 -5.93 3.86
N TYR A 12 -4.76 -5.56 2.71
CA TYR A 12 -4.92 -4.23 2.13
C TYR A 12 -6.39 -3.93 1.83
N LYS A 13 -7.11 -4.87 1.20
CA LYS A 13 -8.56 -4.74 0.91
C LYS A 13 -9.38 -4.55 2.19
N LYS A 14 -9.05 -5.25 3.28
CA LYS A 14 -9.71 -5.08 4.59
C LYS A 14 -9.55 -3.66 5.13
N ILE A 15 -8.34 -3.08 5.06
CA ILE A 15 -8.05 -1.75 5.60
C ILE A 15 -8.68 -0.64 4.76
N TRP A 16 -8.62 -0.79 3.44
CA TRP A 16 -8.97 0.26 2.51
C TRP A 16 -10.38 0.18 1.93
N ASN A 17 -11.08 -0.94 2.14
CA ASN A 17 -12.48 -1.13 1.74
C ASN A 17 -12.76 -0.67 0.29
N SER A 18 -11.74 -0.80 -0.58
CA SER A 18 -11.79 -0.32 -1.95
C SER A 18 -12.64 -1.28 -2.76
N ARG A 19 -13.90 -0.87 -2.93
CA ARG A 19 -14.86 -1.38 -3.91
C ARG A 19 -14.15 -1.49 -5.26
N GLU A 20 -14.16 -2.70 -5.84
CA GLU A 20 -13.71 -2.97 -7.22
C GLU A 20 -12.21 -2.95 -7.49
N ILE A 21 -11.45 -3.82 -6.81
CA ILE A 21 -10.30 -4.44 -7.46
C ILE A 21 -10.80 -5.67 -8.22
N LYS A 22 -11.36 -5.43 -9.42
CA LYS A 22 -11.60 -6.47 -10.43
C LYS A 22 -10.44 -6.40 -11.42
N SER A 23 -9.37 -7.12 -11.14
CA SER A 23 -8.33 -7.38 -12.12
C SER A 23 -8.08 -8.89 -12.15
N GLU A 24 -8.05 -9.47 -13.34
CA GLU A 24 -7.57 -10.84 -13.62
C GLU A 24 -6.03 -10.95 -13.47
N GLU A 25 -5.38 -9.93 -12.91
CA GLU A 25 -3.93 -9.80 -12.81
C GLU A 25 -3.40 -10.29 -11.45
N ASP A 26 -2.12 -10.66 -11.42
CA ASP A 26 -1.42 -11.13 -10.22
C ASP A 26 -1.62 -10.20 -9.02
N SER A 27 -2.05 -10.77 -7.89
CA SER A 27 -2.30 -10.06 -6.63
C SER A 27 -1.11 -9.20 -6.18
N ALA A 28 0.11 -9.62 -6.53
CA ALA A 28 1.35 -8.89 -6.26
C ALA A 28 1.45 -7.57 -7.03
N VAL A 29 1.05 -7.56 -8.31
CA VAL A 29 1.10 -6.39 -9.19
C VAL A 29 0.05 -5.39 -8.73
N VAL A 30 -1.18 -5.87 -8.53
CA VAL A 30 -2.32 -5.08 -8.08
C VAL A 30 -2.02 -4.37 -6.75
N LEU A 31 -1.44 -5.09 -5.79
CA LEU A 31 -1.07 -4.50 -4.49
C LEU A 31 -0.02 -3.39 -4.66
N LYS A 32 1.04 -3.65 -5.41
CA LYS A 32 2.12 -2.68 -5.64
C LYS A 32 1.62 -1.44 -6.36
N GLU A 33 0.79 -1.61 -7.39
CA GLU A 33 0.19 -0.49 -8.10
C GLU A 33 -0.71 0.34 -7.20
N ALA A 34 -1.56 -0.29 -6.40
CA ALA A 34 -2.43 0.40 -5.44
C ALA A 34 -1.61 1.20 -4.42
N MET A 35 -0.59 0.57 -3.82
CA MET A 35 0.35 1.24 -2.90
C MET A 35 1.07 2.41 -3.58
N LYS A 36 1.54 2.24 -4.82
CA LYS A 36 2.22 3.28 -5.58
C LYS A 36 1.31 4.48 -5.86
N ARG A 37 0.07 4.24 -6.32
CA ARG A 37 -0.93 5.29 -6.57
C ARG A 37 -1.26 6.06 -5.30
N GLU A 38 -1.37 5.35 -4.18
CA GLU A 38 -1.60 5.93 -2.85
C GLU A 38 -0.41 6.79 -2.39
N LEU A 39 0.82 6.29 -2.53
CA LEU A 39 2.04 7.02 -2.19
C LEU A 39 2.25 8.25 -3.09
N ASN A 40 1.94 8.17 -4.38
CA ASN A 40 2.01 9.31 -5.29
C ASN A 40 0.85 10.29 -5.13
N ASP A 41 -0.10 9.98 -4.25
CA ASP A 41 -1.30 10.76 -4.03
C ASP A 41 -2.02 11.10 -5.35
N GLU A 42 -2.07 10.14 -6.27
CA GLU A 42 -2.65 10.34 -7.62
C GLU A 42 -4.16 10.58 -7.59
N ASN A 43 -4.84 10.10 -6.54
CA ASN A 43 -6.27 10.27 -6.36
C ASN A 43 -6.64 11.62 -5.72
N SER A 44 -5.68 12.38 -5.18
CA SER A 44 -6.00 13.68 -4.58
C SER A 44 -5.81 14.81 -5.57
N HIS A 45 -6.69 15.81 -5.47
CA HIS A 45 -6.63 17.01 -6.31
C HIS A 45 -5.24 17.67 -6.23
N PRO A 46 -4.67 18.17 -7.34
CA PRO A 46 -3.30 18.71 -7.39
C PRO A 46 -2.95 19.73 -6.30
N ARG A 47 -3.96 20.45 -5.79
CA ARG A 47 -3.82 21.48 -4.75
C ARG A 47 -3.64 20.95 -3.34
N VAL A 48 -4.04 19.70 -3.06
CA VAL A 48 -3.89 19.06 -1.73
C VAL A 48 -2.91 17.90 -1.77
N ARG A 49 -2.26 17.69 -2.92
CA ARG A 49 -1.30 16.61 -3.14
C ARG A 49 -0.19 16.70 -2.11
N LYS A 50 -0.02 15.64 -1.32
CA LYS A 50 1.03 15.56 -0.31
C LYS A 50 2.22 14.76 -0.84
N ASN A 51 3.39 14.97 -0.22
CA ASN A 51 4.58 14.22 -0.54
C ASN A 51 4.41 12.73 -0.20
N LYS A 52 5.14 11.89 -0.94
CA LYS A 52 5.13 10.42 -0.81
C LYS A 52 5.36 9.96 0.63
N GLU A 53 6.24 10.63 1.37
CA GLU A 53 6.54 10.32 2.78
C GLU A 53 5.36 10.61 3.70
N THR A 54 4.60 11.67 3.43
CA THR A 54 3.40 12.00 4.21
C THR A 54 2.30 10.99 3.96
N LYS A 55 2.14 10.53 2.71
CA LYS A 55 1.22 9.45 2.37
C LYS A 55 1.63 8.12 2.95
N PHE A 56 2.91 7.79 2.89
CA PHE A 56 3.47 6.64 3.58
C PHE A 56 3.12 6.67 5.07
N PHE A 57 3.34 7.80 5.76
CA PHE A 57 2.97 7.95 7.16
C PHE A 57 1.48 7.66 7.41
N PHE A 58 0.57 8.18 6.58
CA PHE A 58 -0.86 7.90 6.72
C PHE A 58 -1.21 6.43 6.47
N ALA A 59 -0.60 5.80 5.46
CA ALA A 59 -0.80 4.38 5.16
C ALA A 59 -0.34 3.52 6.34
N ILE A 60 0.87 3.75 6.84
CA ILE A 60 1.42 3.02 7.99
C ILE A 60 0.60 3.27 9.25
N LYS A 61 0.17 4.50 9.49
CA LYS A 61 -0.71 4.83 10.63
C LYS A 61 -2.00 4.02 10.57
N ARG A 62 -2.62 3.93 9.40
CA ARG A 62 -3.86 3.14 9.23
C ARG A 62 -3.63 1.64 9.36
N VAL A 63 -2.49 1.14 8.86
CA VAL A 63 -2.08 -0.26 9.08
C VAL A 63 -1.87 -0.51 10.57
N ALA A 64 -1.23 0.40 11.31
CA ALA A 64 -1.00 0.27 12.74
C ALA A 64 -2.31 0.29 13.55
N GLU A 65 -3.26 1.15 13.16
CA GLU A 65 -4.60 1.28 13.77
C GLU A 65 -5.57 0.17 13.35
N SER A 66 -5.23 -0.63 12.35
CA SER A 66 -6.08 -1.75 11.89
C SER A 66 -6.11 -2.91 12.88
N GLU A 67 -7.15 -3.74 12.81
CA GLU A 67 -7.32 -4.96 13.62
C GLU A 67 -6.45 -6.14 13.13
N LEU A 68 -5.44 -5.88 12.29
CA LEU A 68 -4.52 -6.89 11.81
C LEU A 68 -3.58 -7.38 12.92
N THR A 69 -3.10 -8.62 12.78
CA THR A 69 -2.07 -9.18 13.65
C THR A 69 -0.74 -8.44 13.47
N ILE A 70 0.15 -8.57 14.45
CA ILE A 70 1.47 -7.91 14.42
C ILE A 70 2.29 -8.36 13.20
N GLU A 71 2.24 -9.65 12.85
CA GLU A 71 2.92 -10.20 11.67
C GLU A 71 2.38 -9.60 10.37
N GLU A 72 1.06 -9.51 10.23
CA GLU A 72 0.41 -8.92 9.05
C GLU A 72 0.74 -7.43 8.90
N LYS A 73 0.71 -6.69 10.01
CA LYS A 73 1.14 -5.29 10.06
C LYS A 73 2.59 -5.15 9.61
N TYR A 74 3.49 -5.97 10.15
CA TYR A 74 4.89 -5.95 9.78
C TYR A 74 5.12 -6.25 8.29
N LYS A 75 4.44 -7.27 7.75
CA LYS A 75 4.49 -7.61 6.32
C LYS A 75 4.04 -6.45 5.44
N LEU A 76 2.94 -5.78 5.78
CA LEU A 76 2.44 -4.61 5.04
C LEU A 76 3.42 -3.43 5.11
N ILE A 77 3.93 -3.11 6.32
CA ILE A 77 4.90 -2.04 6.54
C ILE A 77 6.18 -2.29 5.73
N ALA A 78 6.70 -3.51 5.73
CA ALA A 78 7.86 -3.90 4.93
C ALA A 78 7.61 -3.71 3.43
N CYS A 79 6.42 -4.08 2.94
CA CYS A 79 6.04 -3.91 1.55
C CYS A 79 5.96 -2.43 1.15
N TYR A 80 5.29 -1.59 1.96
CA TYR A 80 5.25 -0.14 1.74
C TYR A 80 6.64 0.50 1.77
N THR A 81 7.51 0.04 2.67
CA THR A 81 8.88 0.56 2.81
C THR A 81 9.66 0.29 1.53
N GLY A 82 9.61 -0.96 1.02
CA GLY A 82 10.27 -1.32 -0.24
C GLY A 82 9.72 -0.56 -1.45
N GLU A 83 8.42 -0.30 -1.52
CA GLU A 83 7.84 0.52 -2.60
C GLU A 83 8.25 2.00 -2.50
N LEU A 84 8.30 2.58 -1.29
CA LEU A 84 8.79 3.94 -1.09
C LEU A 84 10.28 4.06 -1.48
N GLU A 85 11.10 3.08 -1.11
CA GLU A 85 12.51 3.02 -1.51
C GLU A 85 12.68 2.96 -3.03
N LYS A 86 11.91 2.10 -3.72
CA LYS A 86 11.91 2.08 -5.20
C LYS A 86 11.52 3.43 -5.79
N LEU A 87 10.49 4.09 -5.24
CA LEU A 87 10.07 5.41 -5.68
C LEU A 87 11.09 6.53 -5.40
N ARG A 88 12.00 6.32 -4.45
CA ARG A 88 13.13 7.22 -4.17
C ARG A 88 14.34 6.94 -5.06
N THR A 89 14.60 5.67 -5.37
CA THR A 89 15.76 5.21 -6.17
C THR A 89 15.57 5.38 -7.67
N ASN A 90 14.34 5.41 -8.19
CA ASN A 90 14.05 5.69 -9.60
C ASN A 90 14.24 7.17 -9.99
N ARG A 91 15.33 7.79 -9.51
CA ARG A 91 15.68 9.20 -9.69
C ARG A 91 16.67 9.41 -10.82
#